data_AF-A0A166LA34-F1
#
_entry.id   AF-A0A166LA34-F1
#
_cell.length_a   1.000
_cell.length_b   1.000
_cell.length_c   1.000
_cell.angle_alpha   90.00
_cell.angle_beta   90.00
_cell.angle_gamma   90.00
#
_symmetry.space_group_name_H-M   'P 1'
#
loop_
_entity.id
_entity.type
_entity.pdbx_description
1 polymer ?
#
loop_
_entity_poly.entity_id
_entity_poly.type
_entity_poly.pdbx_seq_one_letter_code
_entity_poly.pdbx_strand_id
1 'polypeptide(L)'
;MPAGIPGARSEWSSVETAPSTGWMSTGKKPAAAPFGASKPTKATKNPLFESRPKNFSVGGDIQPKTDLTRFVKWPEYVRLQRQKVILSQRLKVPPAIAQFSHTLDKNTATQLFKLLDKYRPETKQEKKARLDATAKETAEGKTQKDTKKPIFAKYGLNHSVALIEAKKAALVIIAHDVDPIELVVFLPALCRKMGVPYVIVKGKARLGTVVHKKTAAVLTIQEVRSEDERELSTLVQAAKANFSDKYEAARREWGGGLRGNKSTAMLRKRAKAVGASTANVGKL
;
A
#
# COMPACT_ATOMS: atom_id res chain seq x y z
N MET A 1 22.07 -20.73 7.75
CA MET A 1 22.09 -21.36 6.41
C MET A 1 20.66 -21.74 6.05
N PRO A 2 20.30 -21.61 4.77
CA PRO A 2 19.19 -20.75 4.39
C PRO A 2 18.06 -21.53 3.69
N ALA A 3 17.15 -20.76 3.10
CA ALA A 3 16.12 -21.15 2.13
C ALA A 3 14.80 -21.63 2.76
N GLY A 4 13.64 -21.17 2.31
CA GLY A 4 13.31 -20.29 1.20
C GLY A 4 11.80 -20.05 1.26
N ILE A 5 11.35 -18.85 0.89
CA ILE A 5 10.78 -18.59 -0.45
C ILE A 5 9.24 -18.79 -0.43
N PRO A 6 8.50 -17.91 -1.13
CA PRO A 6 7.50 -17.05 -0.51
C PRO A 6 6.13 -17.29 -1.16
N GLY A 7 5.24 -16.29 -1.04
CA GLY A 7 4.10 -15.95 -1.91
C GLY A 7 3.55 -17.00 -2.89
N ALA A 8 2.24 -17.12 -3.07
CA ALA A 8 1.44 -15.99 -3.48
C ALA A 8 -0.04 -16.36 -3.37
N ARG A 9 -0.81 -15.46 -2.77
CA ARG A 9 -2.25 -15.37 -3.01
C ARG A 9 -2.39 -14.65 -4.35
N SER A 10 -2.46 -15.42 -5.43
CA SER A 10 -2.77 -14.92 -6.75
C SER A 10 -4.22 -14.46 -6.78
N GLU A 11 -4.39 -13.21 -7.19
CA GLU A 11 -5.64 -12.63 -7.64
C GLU A 11 -6.28 -13.53 -8.70
N TRP A 12 -7.54 -13.89 -8.47
CA TRP A 12 -8.40 -14.44 -9.50
C TRP A 12 -8.81 -13.29 -10.43
N SER A 13 -8.05 -13.11 -11.50
CA SER A 13 -8.50 -12.41 -12.69
C SER A 13 -9.10 -13.44 -13.63
N SER A 14 -10.43 -13.50 -13.69
CA SER A 14 -11.15 -14.23 -14.74
C SER A 14 -10.87 -13.57 -16.08
N VAL A 15 -10.01 -14.19 -16.89
CA VAL A 15 -9.94 -13.95 -18.33
C VAL A 15 -10.62 -15.12 -19.01
N GLU A 16 -11.78 -14.81 -19.57
CA GLU A 16 -12.54 -15.60 -20.52
C GLU A 16 -11.65 -15.84 -21.75
N THR A 17 -11.32 -17.10 -22.03
CA THR A 17 -10.58 -17.51 -23.24
C THR A 17 -11.43 -18.47 -24.04
N ALA A 18 -11.83 -18.03 -25.23
CA ALA A 18 -12.31 -18.88 -26.30
C ALA A 18 -11.21 -19.88 -26.70
N PRO A 19 -11.55 -21.14 -27.05
CA PRO A 19 -10.53 -22.13 -27.36
C PRO A 19 -9.86 -21.85 -28.70
N SER A 20 -8.54 -21.62 -28.66
CA SER A 20 -7.66 -21.52 -29.82
C SER A 20 -7.48 -22.89 -30.48
N THR A 21 -7.63 -22.91 -31.80
CA THR A 21 -7.32 -24.01 -32.70
C THR A 21 -5.85 -24.43 -32.60
N GLY A 22 -5.62 -25.70 -32.25
CA GLY A 22 -4.29 -26.30 -32.14
C GLY A 22 -3.72 -26.72 -33.49
N TRP A 23 -2.50 -26.24 -33.75
CA TRP A 23 -1.56 -26.66 -34.80
C TRP A 23 -1.23 -28.16 -34.67
N MET A 24 -1.39 -28.91 -35.76
CA MET A 24 -1.06 -30.33 -35.85
C MET A 24 0.47 -30.50 -36.05
N SER A 25 1.13 -31.22 -35.15
CA SER A 25 2.46 -31.79 -35.40
C SER A 25 2.35 -33.30 -35.65
N THR A 26 2.85 -33.73 -36.80
CA THR A 26 2.88 -35.11 -37.29
C THR A 26 4.10 -35.83 -36.71
N GLY A 27 3.89 -36.56 -35.61
CA GLY A 27 4.84 -37.55 -35.09
C GLY A 27 4.31 -38.98 -35.29
N LYS A 28 5.11 -39.85 -35.91
CA LYS A 28 4.80 -41.28 -36.14
C LYS A 28 4.52 -41.97 -34.80
N LYS A 29 3.31 -42.53 -34.62
CA LYS A 29 2.93 -43.32 -33.44
C LYS A 29 3.50 -44.74 -33.53
N PRO A 30 4.17 -45.27 -32.50
CA PRO A 30 4.48 -46.70 -32.43
C PRO A 30 3.19 -47.52 -32.30
N ALA A 31 3.16 -48.71 -32.90
CA ALA A 31 2.00 -49.59 -32.93
C ALA A 31 1.52 -49.95 -31.51
N ALA A 32 0.20 -49.96 -31.30
CA ALA A 32 -0.41 -50.28 -30.01
C ALA A 32 -0.19 -51.76 -29.65
N ALA A 33 0.23 -52.01 -28.40
CA ALA A 33 0.38 -53.36 -27.86
C ALA A 33 -1.00 -54.08 -27.80
N PRO A 34 -1.06 -55.41 -28.01
CA PRO A 34 -2.32 -56.16 -28.19
C PRO A 34 -2.98 -56.55 -26.86
N PHE A 35 -2.76 -55.79 -25.79
CA PHE A 35 -3.51 -55.99 -24.55
C PHE A 35 -4.77 -55.14 -24.60
N GLY A 36 -5.90 -55.85 -24.62
CA GLY A 36 -7.22 -55.32 -24.95
C GLY A 36 -7.54 -54.01 -24.25
N ALA A 37 -8.09 -53.08 -25.04
CA ALA A 37 -8.77 -51.91 -24.51
C ALA A 37 -9.77 -52.39 -23.44
N SER A 38 -9.51 -52.04 -22.17
CA SER A 38 -10.51 -52.19 -21.14
C SER A 38 -11.71 -51.38 -21.60
N LYS A 39 -12.79 -52.07 -21.98
CA LYS A 39 -14.08 -51.43 -22.25
C LYS A 39 -14.38 -50.53 -21.04
N PRO A 40 -14.81 -49.28 -21.24
CA PRO A 40 -15.21 -48.44 -20.12
C PRO A 40 -16.31 -49.19 -19.38
N THR A 41 -15.98 -49.71 -18.21
CA THR A 41 -16.93 -50.37 -17.33
C THR A 41 -17.94 -49.30 -16.95
N LYS A 42 -19.15 -49.39 -17.51
CA LYS A 42 -20.28 -48.54 -17.08
C LYS A 42 -20.38 -48.71 -15.58
N ALA A 43 -20.09 -47.66 -14.83
CA ALA A 43 -20.23 -47.66 -13.37
C ALA A 43 -21.66 -48.11 -13.05
N THR A 44 -21.79 -49.24 -12.35
CA THR A 44 -23.07 -49.82 -11.96
C THR A 44 -23.79 -48.79 -11.08
N LYS A 45 -24.81 -48.12 -11.61
CA LYS A 45 -25.61 -47.15 -10.84
C LYS A 45 -26.46 -47.95 -9.87
N ASN A 46 -26.17 -47.82 -8.58
CA ASN A 46 -26.98 -48.45 -7.54
C ASN A 46 -28.40 -47.83 -7.58
N PRO A 47 -29.47 -48.62 -7.78
CA PRO A 47 -30.84 -48.12 -7.89
C PRO A 47 -31.34 -47.45 -6.61
N LEU A 48 -30.65 -47.62 -5.48
CA LEU A 48 -30.96 -46.94 -4.21
C LEU A 48 -30.53 -45.46 -4.18
N PHE A 49 -29.64 -45.02 -5.07
CA PHE A 49 -29.18 -43.64 -5.12
C PHE A 49 -29.89 -42.86 -6.23
N GLU A 50 -31.01 -42.23 -5.87
CA GLU A 50 -31.76 -41.32 -6.75
C GLU A 50 -31.27 -39.87 -6.64
N SER A 51 -31.26 -39.14 -7.76
CA SER A 51 -31.01 -37.71 -7.75
C SER A 51 -32.27 -36.98 -7.31
N ARG A 52 -32.18 -36.24 -6.19
CA ARG A 52 -33.28 -35.42 -5.65
C ARG A 52 -32.85 -33.95 -5.66
N PRO A 53 -32.84 -33.29 -6.83
CA PRO A 53 -32.46 -31.88 -6.90
C PRO A 53 -33.49 -31.04 -6.16
N LYS A 54 -33.00 -30.13 -5.32
CA LYS A 54 -33.85 -29.15 -4.63
C LYS A 54 -34.16 -27.98 -5.55
N ASN A 55 -35.37 -27.46 -5.49
CA ASN A 55 -35.78 -26.26 -6.20
C ASN A 55 -35.66 -25.04 -5.28
N PHE A 56 -34.70 -24.16 -5.56
CA PHE A 56 -34.49 -22.93 -4.78
C PHE A 56 -35.16 -21.68 -5.40
N SER A 57 -36.14 -21.87 -6.31
CA SER A 57 -37.00 -20.76 -6.75
C SER A 57 -37.83 -20.21 -5.60
N VAL A 58 -38.40 -19.02 -5.78
CA VAL A 58 -39.32 -18.42 -4.80
C VAL A 58 -40.49 -19.38 -4.55
N GLY A 59 -40.76 -19.70 -3.28
CA GLY A 59 -41.81 -20.64 -2.87
C GLY A 59 -41.46 -22.13 -2.95
N GLY A 60 -40.21 -22.48 -3.31
CA GLY A 60 -39.71 -23.85 -3.30
C GLY A 60 -39.08 -24.28 -1.97
N ASP A 61 -38.00 -25.05 -2.06
CA ASP A 61 -37.22 -25.54 -0.92
C ASP A 61 -36.50 -24.42 -0.14
N ILE A 62 -36.16 -24.71 1.12
CA ILE A 62 -35.38 -23.81 1.98
C ILE A 62 -34.04 -23.48 1.31
N GLN A 63 -33.72 -22.18 1.24
CA GLN A 63 -32.48 -21.71 0.64
C GLN A 63 -31.25 -22.30 1.33
N PRO A 64 -30.20 -22.64 0.56
CA PRO A 64 -28.95 -23.09 1.14
C PRO A 64 -28.28 -21.94 1.91
N LYS A 65 -27.38 -22.30 2.83
CA LYS A 65 -26.55 -21.30 3.52
C LYS A 65 -25.65 -20.61 2.49
N THR A 66 -25.74 -19.29 2.40
CA THR A 66 -24.93 -18.44 1.51
C THR A 66 -24.13 -17.43 2.32
N ASP A 67 -23.19 -16.72 1.67
CA ASP A 67 -22.47 -15.64 2.32
C ASP A 67 -23.40 -14.44 2.60
N LEU A 68 -23.73 -14.24 3.88
CA LEU A 68 -24.58 -13.16 4.35
C LEU A 68 -23.79 -11.93 4.83
N THR A 69 -22.46 -11.89 4.71
CA THR A 69 -21.60 -10.80 5.24
C THR A 69 -22.03 -9.39 4.85
N ARG A 70 -22.60 -9.23 3.65
CA ARG A 70 -23.16 -7.95 3.16
C ARG A 70 -24.43 -7.51 3.90
N PHE A 71 -25.21 -8.46 4.41
CA PHE A 71 -26.52 -8.23 5.06
C PHE A 71 -26.45 -8.30 6.58
N VAL A 72 -25.29 -8.69 7.15
CA VAL A 72 -25.06 -8.69 8.60
C VAL A 72 -25.28 -7.31 9.19
N LYS A 73 -25.98 -7.25 10.33
CA LYS A 73 -26.04 -6.07 11.19
C LYS A 73 -24.68 -5.90 11.90
N TRP A 74 -23.79 -5.13 11.29
CA TRP A 74 -22.45 -4.91 11.82
C TRP A 74 -22.45 -4.17 13.17
N PRO A 75 -21.52 -4.51 14.09
CA PRO A 75 -21.30 -3.76 15.33
C PRO A 75 -21.10 -2.26 15.06
N GLU A 76 -21.45 -1.42 16.03
CA GLU A 76 -21.46 0.03 15.86
C GLU A 76 -20.10 0.61 15.46
N TYR A 77 -19.01 0.20 16.11
CA TYR A 77 -17.67 0.69 15.79
C TYR A 77 -17.26 0.40 14.33
N VAL A 78 -17.67 -0.76 13.78
CA VAL A 78 -17.43 -1.12 12.37
C VAL A 78 -18.25 -0.22 11.45
N ARG A 79 -19.52 0.03 11.80
CA ARG A 79 -20.40 0.93 11.03
C ARG A 79 -19.83 2.35 11.00
N LEU A 80 -19.43 2.89 12.14
CA LEU A 80 -18.85 4.24 12.26
C LEU A 80 -17.56 4.38 11.46
N GLN A 81 -16.64 3.42 11.55
CA GLN A 81 -15.39 3.45 10.76
C GLN A 81 -15.65 3.40 9.25
N ARG A 82 -16.56 2.54 8.80
CA ARG A 82 -16.96 2.47 7.37
C ARG A 82 -17.64 3.76 6.91
N GLN A 83 -18.55 4.30 7.72
CA GLN A 83 -19.23 5.56 7.43
C GLN A 83 -18.25 6.73 7.35
N LYS A 84 -17.25 6.81 8.26
CA LYS A 84 -16.19 7.83 8.22
C LYS A 84 -15.46 7.81 6.87
N VAL A 85 -15.02 6.63 6.40
CA VAL A 85 -14.34 6.49 5.10
C VAL A 85 -15.25 6.87 3.94
N ILE A 86 -16.50 6.43 3.95
CA ILE A 86 -17.48 6.76 2.91
C ILE A 86 -17.73 8.27 2.88
N LEU A 87 -17.90 8.90 4.03
CA LEU A 87 -18.17 10.33 4.16
C LEU A 87 -17.00 11.16 3.60
N SER A 88 -15.75 10.79 3.92
CA SER A 88 -14.56 11.43 3.32
C SER A 88 -14.47 11.27 1.80
N GLN A 89 -14.99 10.19 1.22
CA GLN A 89 -15.04 10.02 -0.25
C GLN A 89 -16.17 10.85 -0.89
N ARG A 90 -17.29 11.03 -0.19
CA ARG A 90 -18.51 11.67 -0.71
C ARG A 90 -18.47 13.18 -0.62
N LEU A 91 -17.93 13.71 0.48
CA LEU A 91 -17.78 15.15 0.66
C LEU A 91 -16.69 15.69 -0.27
N LYS A 92 -16.80 16.98 -0.62
CA LYS A 92 -15.71 17.71 -1.28
C LYS A 92 -14.63 17.97 -0.23
N VAL A 93 -13.45 17.40 -0.43
CA VAL A 93 -12.33 17.50 0.49
C VAL A 93 -11.43 18.67 0.09
N PRO A 94 -11.11 19.58 1.01
CA PRO A 94 -10.23 20.70 0.73
C PRO A 94 -8.85 20.24 0.21
N PRO A 95 -8.21 20.98 -0.70
CA PRO A 95 -6.91 20.60 -1.29
C PRO A 95 -5.82 20.31 -0.26
N ALA A 96 -5.80 21.07 0.85
CA ALA A 96 -4.84 20.90 1.95
C ALA A 96 -4.91 19.51 2.61
N ILE A 97 -6.07 18.84 2.57
CA ILE A 97 -6.27 17.49 3.09
C ILE A 97 -6.16 16.48 1.94
N ALA A 98 -6.70 16.81 0.76
CA ALA A 98 -6.70 15.94 -0.40
C ALA A 98 -5.29 15.54 -0.86
N GLN A 99 -4.31 16.43 -0.71
CA GLN A 99 -2.90 16.14 -1.03
C GLN A 99 -2.35 14.88 -0.34
N PHE A 100 -2.84 14.51 0.85
CA PHE A 100 -2.40 13.30 1.56
C PHE A 100 -2.93 12.00 0.94
N SER A 101 -3.95 12.08 0.07
CA SER A 101 -4.40 10.93 -0.72
C SER A 101 -3.43 10.61 -1.87
N HIS A 102 -2.68 11.62 -2.34
CA HIS A 102 -1.63 11.44 -3.33
C HIS A 102 -0.36 10.99 -2.63
N THR A 103 0.03 9.75 -2.90
CA THR A 103 1.13 9.07 -2.21
C THR A 103 2.16 8.58 -3.21
N LEU A 104 3.40 8.43 -2.73
CA LEU A 104 4.51 7.89 -3.51
C LEU A 104 4.16 6.48 -4.01
N ASP A 105 4.52 6.19 -5.24
CA ASP A 105 4.27 4.89 -5.85
C ASP A 105 5.03 3.77 -5.12
N LYS A 106 4.58 2.53 -5.30
CA LYS A 106 5.10 1.37 -4.55
C LYS A 106 6.59 1.12 -4.81
N ASN A 107 7.09 1.40 -6.01
CA ASN A 107 8.45 1.07 -6.40
C ASN A 107 9.42 2.07 -5.78
N THR A 108 9.14 3.37 -5.92
CA THR A 108 9.94 4.44 -5.29
C THR A 108 9.85 4.36 -3.77
N ALA A 109 8.68 4.03 -3.21
CA ALA A 109 8.56 3.80 -1.77
C ALA A 109 9.43 2.64 -1.29
N THR A 110 9.54 1.54 -2.05
CA THR A 110 10.42 0.42 -1.68
C THR A 110 11.89 0.85 -1.63
N GLN A 111 12.35 1.65 -2.61
CA GLN A 111 13.70 2.20 -2.63
C GLN A 111 13.95 3.13 -1.43
N LEU A 112 13.00 4.01 -1.13
CA LEU A 112 13.05 4.90 0.03
C LEU A 112 13.20 4.13 1.34
N PHE A 113 12.40 3.08 1.55
CA PHE A 113 12.48 2.28 2.78
C PHE A 113 13.76 1.46 2.88
N LYS A 114 14.34 1.00 1.76
CA LYS A 114 15.66 0.35 1.75
C LYS A 114 16.75 1.31 2.21
N LEU A 115 16.73 2.56 1.74
CA LEU A 115 17.66 3.59 2.20
C LEU A 115 17.45 3.87 3.69
N LEU A 116 16.20 4.10 4.13
CA LEU A 116 15.89 4.36 5.53
C LEU A 116 16.32 3.24 6.49
N ASP A 117 16.34 1.99 6.02
CA ASP A 117 16.79 0.83 6.79
C ASP A 117 18.27 0.91 7.18
N LYS A 118 19.11 1.48 6.29
CA LYS A 118 20.54 1.72 6.56
C LYS A 118 20.77 2.79 7.63
N TYR A 119 19.82 3.72 7.78
CA TYR A 119 19.91 4.89 8.68
C TYR A 119 18.99 4.77 9.90
N ARG A 120 18.69 3.56 10.37
CA ARG A 120 17.89 3.38 11.59
C ARG A 120 18.61 3.91 12.83
N PRO A 121 17.89 4.59 13.75
CA PRO A 121 18.46 4.97 15.04
C PRO A 121 18.68 3.74 15.92
N GLU A 122 19.65 3.82 16.83
CA GLU A 122 19.99 2.72 17.74
C GLU A 122 18.81 2.24 18.60
N THR A 123 18.77 0.94 18.84
CA THR A 123 17.86 0.36 19.85
C THR A 123 18.37 0.64 21.26
N LYS A 124 17.50 0.50 22.27
CA LYS A 124 17.91 0.65 23.68
C LYS A 124 18.97 -0.37 24.08
N GLN A 125 18.93 -1.57 23.52
CA GLN A 125 19.87 -2.65 23.81
C GLN A 125 21.24 -2.36 23.18
N GLU A 126 21.26 -1.94 21.91
CA GLU A 126 22.48 -1.49 21.23
C GLU A 126 23.11 -0.28 21.93
N LYS A 127 22.29 0.67 22.35
CA LYS A 127 22.75 1.84 23.11
C LYS A 127 23.43 1.42 24.41
N LYS A 128 22.83 0.48 25.15
CA LYS A 128 23.42 -0.06 26.38
C LYS A 128 24.77 -0.75 26.08
N ALA A 129 24.80 -1.64 25.09
CA ALA A 129 26.03 -2.33 24.69
C ALA A 129 27.15 -1.36 24.25
N ARG A 130 26.81 -0.29 23.53
CA ARG A 130 27.76 0.77 23.16
C ARG A 130 28.31 1.47 24.39
N LEU A 131 27.45 1.86 25.33
CA LEU A 131 27.86 2.55 26.55
C LEU A 131 28.73 1.64 27.43
N ASP A 132 28.37 0.36 27.57
CA ASP A 132 29.15 -0.63 28.31
C ASP A 132 30.53 -0.85 27.65
N ALA A 133 30.61 -0.91 26.33
CA ALA A 133 31.87 -1.01 25.60
C ALA A 133 32.74 0.24 25.77
N THR A 134 32.14 1.43 25.64
CA THR A 134 32.84 2.71 25.83
C THR A 134 33.37 2.83 27.27
N ALA A 135 32.57 2.40 28.25
CA ALA A 135 32.96 2.41 29.66
C ALA A 135 34.15 1.47 29.94
N LYS A 136 34.16 0.27 29.33
CA LYS A 136 35.29 -0.66 29.41
C LYS A 136 36.55 -0.10 28.78
N GLU A 137 36.45 0.48 27.58
CA GLU A 137 37.60 1.10 26.89
C GLU A 137 38.18 2.28 27.69
N THR A 138 37.32 3.06 28.31
CA THR A 138 37.73 4.19 29.18
C THR A 138 38.40 3.67 30.46
N ALA A 139 37.88 2.60 31.06
CA ALA A 139 38.48 1.97 32.24
C ALA A 139 39.86 1.35 31.95
N GLU A 140 40.10 0.87 30.72
CA GLU A 140 41.41 0.41 30.24
C GLU A 140 42.39 1.55 29.91
N GLY A 141 42.03 2.81 30.20
CA GLY A 141 42.91 3.98 30.02
C GLY A 141 43.09 4.42 28.56
N LYS A 142 42.32 3.86 27.61
CA LYS A 142 42.32 4.33 26.22
C LYS A 142 41.55 5.65 26.17
N THR A 143 42.20 6.72 25.73
CA THR A 143 41.56 8.03 25.54
C THR A 143 40.39 7.92 24.56
N GLN A 144 39.30 8.61 24.90
CA GLN A 144 38.06 8.59 24.15
C GLN A 144 38.33 9.07 22.72
N LYS A 145 38.38 8.15 21.76
CA LYS A 145 38.56 8.50 20.34
C LYS A 145 37.36 9.33 19.91
N ASP A 146 37.60 10.49 19.29
CA ASP A 146 36.56 11.31 18.67
C ASP A 146 35.84 10.49 17.60
N THR A 147 34.69 9.94 17.99
CA THR A 147 33.87 9.12 17.09
C THR A 147 33.04 10.05 16.23
N LYS A 148 33.12 9.86 14.90
CA LYS A 148 32.31 10.61 13.94
C LYS A 148 30.83 10.53 14.34
N LYS A 149 30.16 11.68 14.35
CA LYS A 149 28.76 11.80 14.74
C LYS A 149 27.90 10.80 13.95
N PRO A 150 27.08 9.97 14.61
CA PRO A 150 26.27 8.99 13.92
C PRO A 150 25.18 9.67 13.07
N ILE A 151 25.08 9.22 11.82
CA ILE A 151 24.06 9.65 10.87
C ILE A 151 22.89 8.68 10.94
N PHE A 152 21.68 9.19 11.20
CA PHE A 152 20.46 8.40 11.29
C PHE A 152 19.24 9.26 10.90
N ALA A 153 18.16 8.60 10.52
CA ALA A 153 16.88 9.22 10.21
C ALA A 153 16.34 9.95 11.45
N LYS A 154 16.16 11.27 11.33
CA LYS A 154 15.57 12.10 12.38
C LYS A 154 14.06 11.88 12.39
N TYR A 155 13.48 11.90 13.57
CA TYR A 155 12.06 11.62 13.76
C TYR A 155 11.45 12.54 14.81
N GLY A 156 10.11 12.59 14.79
CA GLY A 156 9.34 13.49 15.64
C GLY A 156 8.99 14.78 14.91
N LEU A 157 7.77 15.25 15.13
CA LEU A 157 7.20 16.40 14.43
C LEU A 157 8.02 17.67 14.70
N ASN A 158 8.19 18.03 15.97
CA ASN A 158 8.88 19.27 16.38
C ASN A 158 10.32 19.32 15.89
N HIS A 159 11.05 18.21 15.98
CA HIS A 159 12.42 18.12 15.48
C HIS A 159 12.47 18.23 13.96
N SER A 160 11.55 17.56 13.24
CA SER A 160 11.48 17.66 11.78
C SER A 160 11.19 19.09 11.32
N VAL A 161 10.27 19.79 11.98
CA VAL A 161 9.96 21.21 11.70
C VAL A 161 11.20 22.08 11.89
N ALA A 162 11.90 21.95 13.03
CA ALA A 162 13.12 22.73 13.28
C ALA A 162 14.21 22.48 12.21
N LEU A 163 14.35 21.26 11.71
CA LEU A 163 15.31 20.93 10.64
C LEU A 163 14.90 21.51 9.27
N ILE A 164 13.60 21.57 8.98
CA ILE A 164 13.06 22.17 7.76
C ILE A 164 13.29 23.69 7.79
N GLU A 165 12.98 24.34 8.90
CA GLU A 165 13.18 25.78 9.09
C GLU A 165 14.67 26.16 9.05
N ALA A 166 15.54 25.32 9.63
CA ALA A 166 16.98 25.51 9.55
C ALA A 166 17.57 25.16 8.16
N LYS A 167 16.77 24.69 7.19
CA LYS A 167 17.20 24.19 5.87
C LYS A 167 18.29 23.12 5.94
N LYS A 168 18.29 22.31 7.02
CA LYS A 168 19.22 21.20 7.21
C LYS A 168 18.65 19.86 6.70
N ALA A 169 17.36 19.81 6.44
CA ALA A 169 16.70 18.63 5.90
C ALA A 169 16.99 18.46 4.40
N ALA A 170 17.53 17.30 4.00
CA ALA A 170 17.69 16.93 2.59
C ALA A 170 16.41 16.34 1.99
N LEU A 171 15.67 15.55 2.77
CA LEU A 171 14.39 14.94 2.35
C LEU A 171 13.46 14.76 3.55
N VAL A 172 12.20 15.13 3.40
CA VAL A 172 11.14 14.95 4.42
C VAL A 172 10.13 13.90 3.97
N ILE A 173 9.84 12.94 4.83
CA ILE A 173 8.90 11.84 4.59
C ILE A 173 7.70 12.01 5.53
N ILE A 174 6.51 12.18 4.95
CA ILE A 174 5.26 12.41 5.69
C ILE A 174 4.33 11.21 5.53
N ALA A 175 3.71 10.74 6.60
CA ALA A 175 2.69 9.70 6.53
C ALA A 175 1.33 10.25 6.06
N HIS A 176 0.59 9.47 5.27
CA HIS A 176 -0.75 9.85 4.80
C HIS A 176 -1.89 9.66 5.82
N ASP A 177 -1.70 8.82 6.82
CA ASP A 177 -2.74 8.28 7.73
C ASP A 177 -2.56 8.78 9.16
N VAL A 178 -2.08 10.01 9.31
CA VAL A 178 -1.95 10.68 10.60
C VAL A 178 -3.33 11.11 11.07
N ASP A 179 -3.63 10.81 12.33
CA ASP A 179 -4.89 11.15 13.01
C ASP A 179 -4.47 11.61 14.41
N PRO A 180 -4.62 12.89 14.77
CA PRO A 180 -5.25 14.00 14.02
C PRO A 180 -4.43 14.57 12.83
N ILE A 181 -5.08 15.00 11.75
CA ILE A 181 -4.42 15.45 10.50
C ILE A 181 -3.78 16.84 10.62
N GLU A 182 -4.25 17.64 11.56
CA GLU A 182 -3.80 19.00 11.88
C GLU A 182 -2.30 19.02 12.19
N LEU A 183 -1.77 17.92 12.72
CA LEU A 183 -0.35 17.76 13.04
C LEU A 183 0.56 17.83 11.81
N VAL A 184 0.06 17.45 10.62
CA VAL A 184 0.90 17.35 9.41
C VAL A 184 0.40 18.21 8.26
N VAL A 185 -0.80 18.78 8.34
CA VAL A 185 -1.45 19.54 7.25
C VAL A 185 -0.59 20.70 6.73
N PHE A 186 0.19 21.34 7.61
CA PHE A 186 1.05 22.47 7.27
C PHE A 186 2.42 22.09 6.69
N LEU A 187 2.85 20.83 6.86
CA LEU A 187 4.21 20.40 6.50
C LEU A 187 4.53 20.51 5.01
N PRO A 188 3.64 20.10 4.07
CA PRO A 188 3.92 20.29 2.64
C PRO A 188 4.14 21.76 2.27
N ALA A 189 3.36 22.66 2.86
CA ALA A 189 3.51 24.10 2.64
C ALA A 189 4.82 24.64 3.22
N LEU A 190 5.20 24.19 4.42
CA LEU A 190 6.46 24.55 5.07
C LEU A 190 7.67 24.06 4.25
N CYS A 191 7.66 22.79 3.82
CA CYS A 191 8.72 22.20 3.01
C CYS A 191 8.91 22.99 1.71
N ARG A 192 7.80 23.33 1.02
CA ARG A 192 7.86 24.17 -0.18
C ARG A 192 8.43 25.55 0.09
N LYS A 193 7.98 26.24 1.15
CA LYS A 193 8.45 27.59 1.49
C LYS A 193 9.96 27.60 1.77
N MET A 194 10.47 26.54 2.40
CA MET A 194 11.89 26.41 2.73
C MET A 194 12.73 25.82 1.60
N GLY A 195 12.12 25.34 0.50
CA GLY A 195 12.80 24.71 -0.62
C GLY A 195 13.26 23.27 -0.34
N VAL A 196 12.68 22.61 0.66
CA VAL A 196 13.03 21.24 1.07
C VAL A 196 12.13 20.24 0.33
N PRO A 197 12.69 19.24 -0.37
CA PRO A 197 11.93 18.17 -1.00
C PRO A 197 11.17 17.34 0.03
N TYR A 198 9.91 17.00 -0.28
CA TYR A 198 9.08 16.15 0.57
C TYR A 198 8.38 15.05 -0.22
N VAL A 199 8.01 13.97 0.47
CA VAL A 199 7.21 12.86 -0.05
C VAL A 199 6.12 12.47 0.93
N ILE A 200 4.97 12.05 0.40
CA ILE A 200 3.88 11.49 1.20
C ILE A 200 3.85 9.97 0.97
N VAL A 201 3.90 9.20 2.05
CA VAL A 201 4.04 7.73 2.02
C VAL A 201 2.88 7.05 2.74
N LYS A 202 2.48 5.88 2.24
CA LYS A 202 1.45 5.05 2.86
C LYS A 202 1.95 4.37 4.15
N GLY A 203 1.28 4.65 5.25
CA GLY A 203 1.37 3.94 6.53
C GLY A 203 2.35 4.55 7.54
N LYS A 204 1.82 5.27 8.54
CA LYS A 204 2.60 5.78 9.69
C LYS A 204 3.24 4.68 10.52
N ALA A 205 2.66 3.48 10.50
CA ALA A 205 3.23 2.30 11.13
C ALA A 205 4.56 1.89 10.45
N ARG A 206 4.65 1.98 9.12
CA ARG A 206 5.89 1.66 8.37
C ARG A 206 7.01 2.65 8.68
N LEU A 207 6.69 3.94 8.82
CA LEU A 207 7.67 4.91 9.31
C LEU A 207 8.08 4.62 10.76
N GLY A 208 7.12 4.21 11.61
CA GLY A 208 7.38 3.80 12.99
C GLY A 208 8.37 2.63 13.09
N THR A 209 8.23 1.62 12.23
CA THR A 209 9.13 0.45 12.24
C THR A 209 10.59 0.79 11.97
N VAL A 210 10.86 1.82 11.15
CA VAL A 210 12.23 2.30 10.89
C VAL A 210 12.87 2.84 12.17
N VAL A 211 12.09 3.54 13.01
CA VAL A 211 12.61 4.23 14.21
C VAL A 211 12.32 3.49 15.51
N HIS A 212 11.99 2.20 15.42
CA HIS A 212 11.65 1.36 16.57
C HIS A 212 10.49 1.90 17.43
N LYS A 213 9.47 2.48 16.78
CA LYS A 213 8.23 2.95 17.40
C LYS A 213 7.00 2.28 16.78
N LYS A 214 5.87 2.31 17.47
CA LYS A 214 4.60 1.82 16.92
C LYS A 214 4.17 2.61 15.68
N THR A 215 4.35 3.93 15.72
CA THR A 215 4.00 4.86 14.65
C THR A 215 4.98 6.03 14.61
N ALA A 216 5.16 6.62 13.42
CA ALA A 216 5.82 7.90 13.24
C ALA A 216 5.05 8.71 12.18
N ALA A 217 4.78 9.98 12.45
CA ALA A 217 4.07 10.86 11.51
C ALA A 217 5.00 11.41 10.42
N VAL A 218 6.26 11.71 10.80
CA VAL A 218 7.25 12.34 9.93
C VAL A 218 8.63 11.75 10.23
N LEU A 219 9.40 11.49 9.17
CA LEU A 219 10.84 11.23 9.22
C LEU A 219 11.57 12.24 8.36
N THR A 220 12.79 12.59 8.75
CA THR A 220 13.63 13.56 8.05
C THR A 220 15.03 13.01 7.89
N ILE A 221 15.56 13.05 6.67
CA ILE A 221 16.96 12.75 6.37
C ILE A 221 17.70 14.09 6.32
N GLN A 222 18.74 14.24 7.16
CA GLN A 222 19.60 15.42 7.15
C GLN A 222 20.74 15.23 6.15
N GLU A 223 21.53 14.19 6.36
CA GLU A 223 22.70 13.83 5.57
C GLU A 223 22.71 12.30 5.40
N VAL A 224 23.43 11.82 4.39
CA VAL A 224 23.71 10.41 4.15
C VAL A 224 25.22 10.22 4.00
N ARG A 225 25.68 8.97 4.11
CA ARG A 225 27.04 8.58 3.77
C ARG A 225 27.27 8.78 2.27
N SER A 226 28.51 9.04 1.88
CA SER A 226 28.89 9.27 0.48
C SER A 226 28.53 8.11 -0.46
N GLU A 227 28.50 6.88 0.06
CA GLU A 227 28.10 5.68 -0.70
C GLU A 227 26.61 5.67 -1.10
N ASP A 228 25.75 6.30 -0.30
CA ASP A 228 24.30 6.32 -0.52
C ASP A 228 23.79 7.63 -1.16
N GLU A 229 24.68 8.58 -1.43
CA GLU A 229 24.33 9.92 -1.93
C GLU A 229 23.63 9.87 -3.30
N ARG A 230 24.01 8.92 -4.14
CA ARG A 230 23.34 8.66 -5.44
C ARG A 230 21.93 8.13 -5.27
N GLU A 231 21.71 7.23 -4.31
CA GLU A 231 20.38 6.69 -3.99
C GLU A 231 19.47 7.82 -3.48
N LEU A 232 19.98 8.66 -2.57
CA LEU A 232 19.25 9.80 -2.05
C LEU A 232 18.92 10.82 -3.16
N SER A 233 19.88 11.16 -4.02
CA SER A 233 19.66 12.11 -5.12
C SER A 233 18.54 11.66 -6.06
N THR A 234 18.52 10.36 -6.40
CA THR A 234 17.45 9.77 -7.23
C THR A 234 16.08 9.90 -6.55
N LEU A 235 15.99 9.60 -5.25
CA LEU A 235 14.76 9.75 -4.48
C LEU A 235 14.32 11.22 -4.36
N VAL A 236 15.26 12.15 -4.20
CA VAL A 236 14.99 13.59 -4.15
C VAL A 236 14.46 14.10 -5.50
N GLN A 237 15.02 13.65 -6.63
CA GLN A 237 14.51 14.00 -7.95
C GLN A 237 13.08 13.48 -8.15
N ALA A 238 12.82 12.23 -7.78
CA ALA A 238 11.47 11.65 -7.83
C ALA A 238 10.50 12.39 -6.88
N ALA A 239 10.96 12.84 -5.72
CA ALA A 239 10.17 13.63 -4.77
C ALA A 239 9.78 15.00 -5.35
N LYS A 240 10.74 15.71 -5.96
CA LYS A 240 10.49 17.02 -6.59
C LYS A 240 9.45 16.91 -7.71
N ALA A 241 9.66 15.98 -8.64
CA ALA A 241 8.79 15.77 -9.79
C ALA A 241 7.35 15.36 -9.40
N ASN A 242 7.18 14.64 -8.29
CA ASN A 242 5.87 14.15 -7.86
C ASN A 242 5.13 15.08 -6.89
N PHE A 243 5.86 15.84 -6.07
CA PHE A 243 5.26 16.62 -4.98
C PHE A 243 5.60 18.10 -5.04
N SER A 244 6.89 18.45 -5.08
CA SER A 244 7.32 19.85 -4.96
C SER A 244 6.92 20.69 -6.18
N ASP A 245 7.17 20.17 -7.38
CA ASP A 245 6.90 20.88 -8.65
C ASP A 245 5.39 20.91 -8.94
N LYS A 246 4.67 19.86 -8.51
CA LYS A 246 3.21 19.73 -8.66
C LYS A 246 2.40 20.41 -7.56
N TYR A 247 3.05 21.04 -6.58
CA TYR A 247 2.37 21.62 -5.42
C TYR A 247 1.30 22.65 -5.82
N GLU A 248 1.58 23.48 -6.82
CA GLU A 248 0.62 24.49 -7.29
C GLU A 248 -0.66 23.85 -7.87
N ALA A 249 -0.53 22.74 -8.60
CA ALA A 249 -1.68 21.99 -9.08
C ALA A 249 -2.43 21.34 -7.90
N ALA A 250 -1.70 20.66 -7.01
CA ALA A 250 -2.26 19.99 -5.83
C ALA A 250 -2.98 20.95 -4.87
N ARG A 251 -2.53 22.22 -4.77
CA ARG A 251 -3.18 23.25 -3.95
C ARG A 251 -4.55 23.69 -4.51
N ARG A 252 -4.78 23.54 -5.81
CA ARG A 252 -6.04 23.90 -6.48
C ARG A 252 -6.98 22.71 -6.65
N GLU A 253 -6.45 21.49 -6.61
CA GLU A 253 -7.23 20.27 -6.80
C GLU A 253 -8.02 19.92 -5.54
N TRP A 254 -9.35 19.97 -5.66
CA TRP A 254 -10.25 19.47 -4.62
C TRP A 254 -10.37 17.95 -4.72
N GLY A 255 -10.35 17.28 -3.57
CA GLY A 255 -10.56 15.84 -3.49
C GLY A 255 -12.03 15.47 -3.22
N GLY A 256 -12.29 14.16 -3.19
CA GLY A 256 -13.60 13.63 -2.82
C GLY A 256 -14.67 13.86 -3.90
N GLY A 257 -15.92 14.05 -3.48
CA GLY A 257 -17.07 14.19 -4.40
C GLY A 257 -17.41 12.92 -5.18
N LEU A 258 -16.85 11.77 -4.80
CA LEU A 258 -17.05 10.51 -5.52
C LEU A 258 -18.44 9.96 -5.22
N ARG A 259 -19.22 9.56 -6.23
CA ARG A 259 -20.51 8.87 -6.04
C ARG A 259 -20.34 7.40 -5.69
N GLY A 260 -21.34 6.82 -5.04
CA GLY A 260 -21.36 5.38 -4.75
C GLY A 260 -21.67 4.52 -5.97
N ASN A 261 -21.16 3.28 -5.99
CA ASN A 261 -21.25 2.36 -7.13
C ASN A 261 -22.68 2.15 -7.67
N LYS A 262 -23.69 2.08 -6.78
CA LYS A 262 -25.10 1.95 -7.20
C LYS A 262 -25.59 3.19 -7.95
N SER A 263 -25.23 4.37 -7.46
CA SER A 263 -25.60 5.64 -8.08
C SER A 263 -24.88 5.81 -9.42
N THR A 264 -23.59 5.52 -9.49
CA THR A 264 -22.84 5.57 -10.75
C THR A 264 -23.37 4.56 -11.78
N ALA A 265 -23.73 3.35 -11.36
CA ALA A 265 -24.35 2.35 -12.24
C ALA A 265 -25.72 2.79 -12.76
N MET A 266 -26.57 3.38 -11.92
CA MET A 266 -27.87 3.92 -12.34
C MET A 266 -27.70 5.02 -13.39
N LEU A 267 -26.78 5.95 -13.15
CA LEU A 267 -26.52 7.03 -14.10
C LEU A 267 -25.91 6.52 -15.40
N ARG A 268 -25.00 5.52 -15.36
CA ARG A 268 -24.46 4.88 -16.57
C ARG A 268 -25.56 4.21 -17.39
N LYS A 269 -26.51 3.53 -16.75
CA LYS A 269 -27.67 2.93 -17.42
C LYS A 269 -28.53 4.01 -18.11
N ARG A 270 -28.79 5.13 -17.43
CA ARG A 270 -29.51 6.27 -18.01
C ARG A 270 -28.77 6.88 -19.19
N ALA A 271 -27.46 7.14 -19.05
CA ALA A 271 -26.63 7.66 -20.14
C ALA A 271 -26.65 6.74 -21.36
N LYS A 272 -26.52 5.42 -21.14
CA LYS A 272 -26.61 4.43 -22.22
C LYS A 272 -27.99 4.43 -22.91
N ALA A 273 -29.08 4.58 -22.15
CA ALA A 273 -30.43 4.63 -22.71
C ALA A 273 -30.67 5.89 -23.57
N VAL A 274 -30.02 7.01 -23.23
CA VAL A 274 -30.12 8.29 -23.95
C VAL A 274 -29.07 8.38 -25.09
N GLY A 275 -28.26 7.33 -25.31
CA GLY A 275 -27.21 7.34 -26.33
C GLY A 275 -26.00 8.22 -25.99
N ALA A 276 -25.91 8.73 -24.76
CA ALA A 276 -24.81 9.57 -24.30
C ALA A 276 -23.58 8.73 -23.89
N SER A 277 -22.38 9.29 -24.08
CA SER A 277 -21.13 8.66 -23.66
C SER A 277 -21.12 8.37 -22.15
N THR A 278 -20.79 7.13 -21.78
CA THR A 278 -20.76 6.66 -20.39
C THR A 278 -19.47 7.04 -19.65
N ALA A 279 -18.49 7.64 -20.34
CA ALA A 279 -17.13 7.82 -19.85
C ALA A 279 -17.02 8.74 -18.61
N ASN A 280 -17.88 9.76 -18.48
CA ASN A 280 -17.75 10.80 -17.44
C ASN A 280 -18.86 10.79 -16.38
N VAL A 281 -19.75 9.80 -16.41
CA VAL A 281 -20.98 9.80 -15.60
C VAL A 281 -20.72 9.62 -14.08
N GLY A 282 -19.53 9.14 -13.70
CA GLY A 282 -19.15 8.89 -12.31
C GLY A 282 -18.32 9.98 -11.63
N LYS A 283 -17.92 11.04 -12.34
CA LYS A 283 -16.95 12.06 -11.88
C LYS A 283 -17.57 13.43 -11.54
N LEU A 284 -18.90 13.51 -11.38
CA LEU A 284 -19.63 14.73 -11.01
C LEU A 284 -20.01 14.77 -9.53
#